data_AF-A0A2V3DMA7-F1
#
_entry.id   AF-A0A2V3DMA7-F1
#
_cell.length_a   1.000
_cell.length_b   1.000
_cell.length_c   1.000
_cell.angle_alpha   90.00
_cell.angle_beta   90.00
_cell.angle_gamma   90.00
#
_symmetry.space_group_name_H-M   'P 1'
#
loop_
_entity.id
_entity.type
_entity.pdbx_description
1 polymer ?
#
loop_
_entity_poly.entity_id
_entity_poly.type
_entity_poly.pdbx_seq_one_letter_code
_entity_poly.pdbx_strand_id
1 'polypeptide(L)' 'MALQQARLAAGMSQRELSARTGVTQSAISNLESETYTLYAERLFKLFRECGVTVTAEWDDSTESGEPQ' A
#
# COMPACT_ATOMS: atom_id res chain seq x y z
N MET A 1 -5.04 -3.81 4.82
CA MET A 1 -4.63 -2.39 4.61
C MET A 1 -4.60 -2.08 3.11
N ALA A 2 -4.92 -0.86 2.70
CA ALA A 2 -4.89 -0.41 1.29
C ALA A 2 -3.56 -0.72 0.57
N LEU A 3 -2.42 -0.50 1.21
CA LEU A 3 -1.11 -0.80 0.63
C LEU A 3 -0.91 -2.30 0.31
N GLN A 4 -1.29 -3.17 1.24
CA GLN A 4 -1.20 -4.63 1.04
C GLN A 4 -2.11 -5.07 -0.12
N GLN A 5 -3.33 -4.53 -0.20
CA GLN A 5 -4.27 -4.82 -1.28
C GLN A 5 -3.73 -4.37 -2.63
N ALA A 6 -3.23 -3.12 -2.73
CA ALA A 6 -2.61 -2.61 -3.94
C ALA A 6 -1.40 -3.44 -4.39
N ARG A 7 -0.56 -3.88 -3.44
CA ARG A 7 0.59 -4.74 -3.75
C ARG A 7 0.14 -6.09 -4.33
N LEU A 8 -0.88 -6.70 -3.73
CA LEU A 8 -1.40 -8.01 -4.16
C LEU A 8 -2.11 -7.91 -5.52
N ALA A 9 -2.92 -6.87 -5.75
CA ALA A 9 -3.54 -6.58 -7.04
C ALA A 9 -2.49 -6.40 -8.16
N ALA A 10 -1.36 -5.77 -7.84
CA ALA A 10 -0.23 -5.64 -8.76
C ALA A 10 0.61 -6.94 -8.92
N GLY A 11 0.18 -8.08 -8.36
CA GLY A 11 0.85 -9.37 -8.48
C GLY A 11 2.23 -9.44 -7.81
N MET A 12 2.56 -8.51 -6.91
CA MET A 12 3.87 -8.43 -6.29
C MET A 12 3.93 -9.14 -4.95
N SER A 13 4.99 -9.89 -4.69
CA SER A 13 5.39 -10.30 -3.33
C SER A 13 6.03 -9.14 -2.57
N GLN A 14 6.12 -9.24 -1.24
CA GLN A 14 6.86 -8.28 -0.42
C GLN A 14 8.36 -8.23 -0.78
N ARG A 15 8.94 -9.37 -1.20
CA ARG A 15 10.35 -9.45 -1.60
C ARG A 15 10.60 -8.68 -2.91
N GLU A 16 9.69 -8.78 -3.87
CA GLU A 16 9.76 -8.02 -5.12
C GLU A 16 9.57 -6.52 -4.88
N LEU A 17 8.60 -6.15 -4.03
CA LEU A 17 8.43 -4.75 -3.65
C LEU A 17 9.67 -4.20 -2.93
N SER A 18 10.30 -5.03 -2.08
CA SER A 18 11.57 -4.69 -1.41
C SER A 18 12.69 -4.42 -2.42
N ALA A 19 12.87 -5.32 -3.40
CA ALA A 19 13.88 -5.16 -4.44
C ALA A 19 13.67 -3.90 -5.30
N ARG A 20 12.41 -3.52 -5.55
CA ARG A 20 12.07 -2.34 -6.37
C ARG A 20 12.22 -1.00 -5.64
N THR A 21 11.99 -0.98 -4.33
CA THR A 21 11.91 0.26 -3.54
C THR A 21 13.12 0.50 -2.66
N GLY A 22 13.94 -0.53 -2.41
CA GLY A 22 15.02 -0.48 -1.43
C GLY A 22 14.53 -0.54 0.03
N VAL A 23 13.21 -0.59 0.27
CA VAL A 23 12.64 -0.79 1.60
C VAL A 23 12.81 -2.26 1.98
N THR A 24 13.22 -2.56 3.21
CA THR A 24 13.40 -3.96 3.64
C THR A 24 12.07 -4.71 3.65
N GLN A 25 12.09 -6.01 3.36
CA GLN A 25 10.89 -6.85 3.43
C GLN A 25 10.24 -6.80 4.83
N SER A 26 11.05 -6.75 5.90
CA SER A 26 10.55 -6.63 7.27
C SER A 26 9.86 -5.28 7.52
N ALA A 27 10.38 -4.18 6.97
CA ALA A 27 9.72 -2.88 7.04
C ALA A 27 8.41 -2.86 6.24
N ILE A 28 8.36 -3.49 5.07
CA ILE A 28 7.12 -3.68 4.30
C ILE A 28 6.11 -4.50 5.08
N SER A 29 6.51 -5.64 5.65
CA SER A 29 5.62 -6.47 6.47
C SER A 29 5.09 -5.72 7.70
N ASN A 30 5.93 -4.91 8.34
CA ASN A 30 5.50 -4.06 9.45
C ASN A 30 4.49 -3.01 8.96
N LEU A 31 4.80 -2.30 7.87
CA LEU A 31 3.89 -1.32 7.27
C LEU A 31 2.57 -1.94 6.81
N GLU A 32 2.53 -3.21 6.41
CA GLU A 32 1.29 -3.92 6.04
C GLU A 32 0.55 -4.51 7.25
N SER A 33 1.17 -4.53 8.43
CA SER A 33 0.57 -5.00 9.68
C SER A 33 -0.27 -3.91 10.34
N GLU A 34 -1.38 -4.33 10.96
CA GLU A 34 -2.30 -3.46 11.70
C GLU A 34 -1.62 -2.67 12.84
N THR A 35 -0.49 -3.15 13.36
CA THR A 35 0.21 -2.54 14.52
C THR A 35 0.99 -1.27 14.17
N TYR A 36 1.49 -1.11 12.94
CA TYR A 36 2.34 0.04 12.55
C TYR A 36 1.57 1.18 11.86
N THR A 37 0.27 1.02 11.69
CA THR A 37 -0.64 2.01 11.09
C THR A 37 -0.73 3.32 11.89
N LEU A 38 -0.32 3.33 13.16
CA LEU A 38 -0.42 4.49 14.05
C LEU A 38 0.34 5.74 13.55
N TYR A 39 1.52 5.58 12.96
CA TYR A 39 2.28 6.72 12.44
C TYR A 39 1.70 7.26 11.14
N ALA A 40 1.19 6.37 10.28
CA ALA A 40 0.47 6.77 9.07
C ALA A 40 -0.82 7.53 9.42
N GLU A 41 -1.59 7.06 10.41
CA GLU A 41 -2.78 7.76 10.91
C GLU A 41 -2.46 9.15 11.46
N ARG A 42 -1.38 9.26 12.25
CA ARG A 42 -0.92 10.57 12.77
C ARG A 42 -0.55 11.49 11.61
N LEU A 43 0.16 10.99 10.61
CA LEU A 43 0.53 11.77 9.42
C LEU A 43 -0.69 12.25 8.65
N PHE A 44 -1.67 11.38 8.40
CA PHE A 44 -2.90 11.77 7.70
C PHE A 44 -3.73 12.80 8.48
N LYS A 45 -3.77 12.69 9.81
CA LYS A 45 -4.38 13.73 10.67
C LYS A 45 -3.68 15.07 10.50
N LEU A 46 -2.35 15.11 10.53
CA LEU A 46 -1.58 16.33 10.33
C LEU A 46 -1.80 16.93 8.93
N PHE A 47 -1.80 16.11 7.87
CA PHE A 47 -2.09 16.58 6.51
C PHE A 47 -3.45 17.26 6.42
N ARG A 48 -4.49 16.65 7.02
CA ARG A 48 -5.83 17.24 7.03
C ARG A 48 -5.85 18.61 7.71
N GLU A 49 -5.21 18.76 8.87
CA GLU A 49 -5.15 20.05 9.59
C GLU A 49 -4.35 21.12 8.82
N CYS A 50 -3.36 20.71 8.03
CA CYS A 50 -2.59 21.61 7.16
C CYS A 50 -3.30 21.92 5.83
N GLY A 51 -4.52 21.43 5.59
CA GLY A 51 -5.23 21.60 4.32
C GLY A 51 -4.65 20.79 3.16
N VAL A 52 -3.86 19.75 3.45
CA VAL A 52 -3.29 18.84 2.46
C VAL A 52 -4.25 17.67 2.24
N THR A 53 -4.64 17.45 0.99
CA THR A 53 -5.42 16.28 0.57
C THR A 53 -4.48 15.23 -0.03
N VAL A 54 -4.54 14.00 0.47
CA VAL A 54 -3.83 12.85 -0.09
C VAL A 54 -4.87 11.85 -0.58
N THR A 55 -4.84 11.55 -1.88
CA THR A 55 -5.61 10.47 -2.50
C THR A 55 -4.65 9.38 -2.98
N ALA A 56 -5.06 8.13 -2.81
CA ALA A 56 -4.33 6.98 -3.35
C ALA A 56 -5.34 6.10 -4.10
N GLU A 57 -5.07 5.88 -5.37
CA GLU A 57 -5.86 5.04 -6.26
C GLU A 57 -4.95 3.95 -6.80
N TRP A 58 -5.46 2.73 -6.89
CA TRP A 58 -4.82 1.64 -7.60
C TRP A 58 -5.87 0.93 -8.43
N ASP A 59 -5.46 0.50 -9.62
CA ASP A 59 -6.32 -0.22 -10.54
C ASP A 59 -6.32 -1.71 -10.15
N ASP A 60 -7.50 -2.26 -9.87
CA ASP A 60 -7.73 -3.68 -9.55
C ASP A 60 -8.23 -4.47 -10.78
N SER A 61 -8.06 -3.91 -11.98
CA SER A 61 -8.45 -4.55 -13.25
C SER A 61 -7.50 -5.71 -13.63
N THR A 62 -7.46 -6.75 -12.80
CA THR A 62 -6.91 -8.07 -13.14
C THR A 62 -8.01 -9.14 -13.10
N GLU A 63 -9.18 -8.86 -13.67
CA GLU A 63 -10.06 -9.91 -14.19
C GLU A 63 -9.70 -10.18 -15.66
N SER A 64 -8.63 -10.94 -15.88
CA SER A 64 -8.39 -11.59 -17.18
C SER A 64 -8.93 -13.02 -17.10
N GLY A 65 -10.14 -13.24 -17.62
CA GLY A 65 -10.67 -14.60 -17.69
C GLY A 65 -12.12 -14.84 -18.13
N GLU A 66 -12.69 -14.12 -19.09
CA GLU A 66 -13.82 -14.66 -19.86
C GLU A 66 -13.67 -14.37 -21.36
N PRO A 67 -13.46 -15.40 -22.21
CA PRO A 67 -13.87 -15.36 -23.59
C PRO A 67 -15.24 -16.04 -23.73
N GLN A 68 -16.25 -15.17 -23.96
CA GLN A 68 -17.44 -15.30 -24.82
C GLN A 68 -18.26 -16.60 -24.82
#